data_AF-A0A920GI82-F1
#
_entry.id   AF-A0A920GI82-F1
#
_cell.length_a   1.000
_cell.length_b   1.000
_cell.length_c   1.000
_cell.angle_alpha   90.00
_cell.angle_beta   90.00
_cell.angle_gamma   90.00
#
_symmetry.space_group_name_H-M   'P 1'
#
loop_
_entity.id
_entity.type
_entity.pdbx_description
1 polymer ?
#
loop_
_entity_poly.entity_id
_entity_poly.type
_entity_poly.pdbx_seq_one_letter_code
_entity_poly.pdbx_strand_id
1 'polypeptide(L)'
;MAKLLINRREFSIGATALLASLSNFSSFAGSKIKVAGIYTVPIQQKWVARLHLALDAASKRGEIDYVYSESTANTDYVRVMREYCAQGVQLVVGEAFGISKEARKVADDFPEIAFLMGDPFKPHGNNFAVFDNYIHEPCYLMGIIAGNMTKAKKIGMVGGYAIGEVNRLFHAFMNGARSVKPDIQFKVTFIGSWYDPPKAKEAAFAQIEAGVDIMYAERAGVVDACREKGILAFGNVNDMNKEENGTDVVVTSALWHMEGAINHAINLTKAGNFKAEEYHNWTMMAKGGASLSPYYEFEDKIPSAVKTQVANLANDIVAGKFTVEIIDDEPKSTF
;
A
#
# COMPACT_ATOMS: atom_id res chain seq x y z
N MET A 1 -8.07 -68.89 -55.94
CA MET A 1 -9.54 -68.90 -55.75
C MET A 1 -9.81 -69.21 -54.28
N ALA A 2 -10.15 -68.19 -53.48
CA ALA A 2 -10.89 -68.28 -52.20
C ALA A 2 -10.96 -66.85 -51.62
N LYS A 3 -12.12 -66.21 -51.78
CA LYS A 3 -12.47 -64.91 -51.18
C LYS A 3 -12.66 -65.11 -49.68
N LEU A 4 -11.95 -64.35 -48.85
CA LEU A 4 -12.34 -64.19 -47.44
C LEU A 4 -13.29 -63.00 -47.34
N LEU A 5 -14.55 -63.29 -47.04
CA LEU A 5 -15.62 -62.33 -46.79
C LEU A 5 -15.37 -61.62 -45.46
N ILE A 6 -15.13 -60.32 -45.49
CA ILE A 6 -15.07 -59.49 -44.28
C ILE A 6 -16.50 -59.13 -43.88
N ASN A 7 -16.94 -59.61 -42.73
CA ASN A 7 -18.20 -59.24 -42.10
C ASN A 7 -18.05 -57.85 -41.44
N ARG A 8 -18.93 -56.90 -41.77
CA ARG A 8 -18.84 -55.48 -41.39
C ARG A 8 -19.27 -55.16 -39.95
N ARG A 9 -19.11 -56.08 -38.98
CA ARG A 9 -19.69 -55.90 -37.64
C ARG A 9 -18.81 -56.15 -36.42
N GLU A 10 -17.51 -56.35 -36.59
CA GLU A 10 -16.58 -56.53 -35.47
C GLU A 10 -15.34 -55.61 -35.59
N PHE A 11 -15.58 -54.36 -35.99
CA PHE A 11 -14.60 -53.27 -35.87
C PHE A 11 -14.84 -52.49 -34.59
N SER A 12 -14.74 -53.16 -33.45
CA SER A 12 -14.62 -52.53 -32.13
C SER A 12 -13.98 -53.54 -31.20
N ILE A 13 -13.05 -53.12 -30.36
CA ILE A 13 -12.27 -53.93 -29.39
C ILE A 13 -10.91 -54.37 -29.96
N GLY A 14 -9.94 -53.47 -29.90
CA GLY A 14 -8.56 -53.80 -30.27
C GLY A 14 -7.59 -52.63 -30.36
N ALA A 15 -7.77 -51.58 -29.55
CA ALA A 15 -6.80 -50.49 -29.42
C ALA A 15 -6.80 -49.94 -27.99
N THR A 16 -6.79 -50.84 -27.00
CA THR A 16 -6.72 -50.51 -25.57
C THR A 16 -5.31 -50.74 -25.05
N ALA A 17 -4.32 -50.09 -25.65
CA ALA A 17 -2.97 -49.97 -25.11
C ALA A 17 -2.29 -48.78 -25.78
N LEU A 18 -1.67 -47.90 -24.98
CA LEU A 18 -1.09 -46.60 -25.34
C LEU A 18 -2.08 -45.43 -25.47
N LEU A 19 -2.48 -44.85 -24.34
CA LEU A 19 -2.71 -43.38 -24.18
C LEU A 19 -3.04 -42.94 -22.73
N ALA A 20 -2.87 -43.80 -21.72
CA ALA A 20 -3.15 -43.46 -20.32
C ALA A 20 -1.91 -42.92 -19.56
N SER A 21 -1.21 -41.91 -20.10
CA SER A 21 -0.12 -41.24 -19.36
C SER A 21 -0.11 -39.70 -19.44
N LEU A 22 -1.18 -39.05 -19.90
CA LEU A 22 -1.28 -37.59 -19.91
C LEU A 22 -2.64 -37.11 -19.41
N SER A 23 -2.92 -37.36 -18.14
CA SER A 23 -4.00 -36.68 -17.42
C SER A 23 -3.85 -36.83 -15.90
N ASN A 24 -2.66 -36.54 -15.38
CA ASN A 24 -2.51 -36.02 -14.01
C ASN A 24 -2.59 -34.49 -14.01
N PHE A 25 -3.58 -33.92 -14.71
CA PHE A 25 -4.10 -32.63 -14.28
C PHE A 25 -4.93 -32.93 -13.04
N SER A 26 -4.25 -33.11 -11.91
CA SER A 26 -4.86 -32.87 -10.62
C SER A 26 -5.57 -31.53 -10.74
N SER A 27 -6.90 -31.55 -10.62
CA SER A 27 -7.65 -30.34 -10.34
C SER A 27 -7.08 -29.79 -9.04
N PHE A 28 -6.13 -28.86 -9.12
CA PHE A 28 -5.73 -28.03 -7.99
C PHE A 28 -6.92 -27.13 -7.65
N ALA A 29 -7.92 -27.70 -6.98
CA ALA A 29 -8.65 -26.96 -5.97
C ALA A 29 -7.57 -26.60 -4.93
N GLY A 30 -6.95 -25.43 -5.14
CA GLY A 30 -5.56 -25.16 -4.80
C GLY A 30 -5.25 -25.35 -3.33
N SER A 31 -4.26 -26.21 -3.05
CA SER A 31 -3.61 -26.26 -1.73
C SER A 31 -3.22 -24.84 -1.31
N LYS A 32 -3.48 -24.50 -0.04
CA LYS A 32 -3.01 -23.24 0.55
C LYS A 32 -1.51 -23.10 0.32
N ILE A 33 -1.08 -21.88 0.00
CA ILE A 33 0.34 -21.56 -0.03
C ILE A 33 0.78 -21.02 1.33
N LYS A 34 2.01 -21.30 1.72
CA LYS A 34 2.63 -20.70 2.91
C LYS A 34 3.16 -19.32 2.57
N VAL A 35 2.81 -18.31 3.36
CA VAL A 35 3.22 -16.92 3.14
C VAL A 35 3.86 -16.37 4.40
N ALA A 36 5.01 -15.71 4.27
CA ALA A 36 5.69 -15.01 5.36
C ALA A 36 5.57 -13.50 5.22
N GLY A 37 5.16 -12.82 6.30
CA GLY A 37 5.30 -11.38 6.49
C GLY A 37 6.56 -11.04 7.28
N ILE A 38 7.36 -10.06 6.84
CA ILE A 38 8.52 -9.59 7.61
C ILE A 38 8.49 -8.07 7.73
N TYR A 39 8.36 -7.56 8.95
CA TYR A 39 8.17 -6.14 9.24
C TYR A 39 9.27 -5.58 10.15
N THR A 40 9.79 -4.40 9.81
CA THR A 40 10.87 -3.75 10.58
C THR A 40 10.38 -3.06 11.85
N VAL A 41 9.07 -2.77 11.89
CA VAL A 41 8.37 -2.09 12.96
C VAL A 41 7.19 -2.95 13.46
N PRO A 42 6.53 -2.59 14.57
CA PRO A 42 5.34 -3.29 15.02
C PRO A 42 4.20 -3.24 13.99
N ILE A 43 3.37 -4.28 13.93
CA ILE A 43 2.25 -4.40 12.97
C ILE A 43 1.16 -3.34 13.14
N GLN A 44 1.19 -2.56 14.23
CA GLN A 44 0.32 -1.42 14.46
C GLN A 44 0.80 -0.16 13.71
N GLN A 45 2.04 -0.12 13.23
CA GLN A 45 2.52 0.97 12.39
C GLN A 45 1.79 0.93 11.04
N LYS A 46 1.26 2.08 10.61
CA LYS A 46 0.24 2.20 9.56
C LYS A 46 0.60 1.53 8.24
N TRP A 47 1.85 1.68 7.80
CA TRP A 47 2.33 1.16 6.53
C TRP A 47 2.36 -0.37 6.55
N VAL A 48 3.04 -0.96 7.54
CA VAL A 48 3.11 -2.43 7.67
C VAL A 48 1.77 -3.03 8.05
N ALA A 49 0.93 -2.29 8.77
CA ALA A 49 -0.42 -2.71 9.13
C ALA A 49 -1.26 -3.02 7.89
N ARG A 50 -1.16 -2.22 6.82
CA ARG A 50 -1.92 -2.49 5.58
C ARG A 50 -1.51 -3.81 4.94
N LEU A 51 -0.21 -4.14 4.94
CA LEU A 51 0.27 -5.44 4.45
C LEU A 51 -0.22 -6.60 5.32
N HIS A 52 -0.06 -6.45 6.64
CA HIS A 52 -0.45 -7.46 7.62
C HIS A 52 -1.95 -7.75 7.55
N LEU A 53 -2.80 -6.72 7.56
CA LEU A 53 -4.25 -6.87 7.52
C LEU A 53 -4.73 -7.54 6.22
N ALA A 54 -4.13 -7.22 5.08
CA ALA A 54 -4.46 -7.85 3.80
C ALA A 54 -4.09 -9.36 3.79
N LEU A 55 -2.92 -9.72 4.32
CA LEU A 55 -2.49 -11.12 4.46
C LEU A 55 -3.34 -11.88 5.49
N ASP A 56 -3.62 -11.27 6.63
CA ASP A 56 -4.49 -11.83 7.67
C ASP A 56 -5.92 -12.06 7.14
N ALA A 57 -6.45 -11.12 6.35
CA ALA A 57 -7.74 -11.29 5.68
C ALA A 57 -7.72 -12.49 4.70
N ALA A 58 -6.66 -12.65 3.90
CA ALA A 58 -6.52 -13.81 3.01
C ALA A 58 -6.39 -15.13 3.80
N SER A 59 -5.67 -15.12 4.92
CA SER A 59 -5.54 -16.26 5.84
C SER A 59 -6.90 -16.65 6.44
N LYS A 60 -7.67 -15.68 6.93
CA LYS A 60 -9.03 -15.87 7.48
C LYS A 60 -10.02 -16.39 6.45
N ARG A 61 -9.87 -16.04 5.17
CA ARG A 61 -10.63 -16.64 4.06
C ARG A 61 -10.18 -18.07 3.72
N GLY A 62 -9.14 -18.58 4.36
CA GLY A 62 -8.60 -19.92 4.14
C GLY A 62 -7.76 -20.05 2.88
N GLU A 63 -7.28 -18.94 2.32
CA GLU A 63 -6.56 -18.94 1.04
C GLU A 63 -5.07 -19.23 1.18
N ILE A 64 -4.48 -18.88 2.33
CA ILE A 64 -3.05 -19.01 2.61
C ILE A 64 -2.83 -19.50 4.04
N ASP A 65 -1.66 -20.07 4.31
CA ASP A 65 -1.15 -20.27 5.67
C ASP A 65 -0.13 -19.15 5.95
N TYR A 66 -0.53 -18.18 6.78
CA TYR A 66 0.23 -16.96 7.03
C TYR A 66 1.00 -17.02 8.34
N VAL A 67 2.29 -16.71 8.29
CA VAL A 67 3.18 -16.51 9.43
C VAL A 67 3.88 -15.16 9.29
N TYR A 68 4.30 -14.54 10.39
CA TYR A 68 5.04 -13.28 10.30
C TYR A 68 6.03 -13.07 11.44
N SER A 69 6.99 -12.18 11.17
CA SER A 69 7.87 -11.56 12.16
C SER A 69 7.67 -10.04 12.11
N GLU A 70 7.63 -9.39 13.28
CA GLU A 70 7.52 -7.94 13.40
C GLU A 70 8.66 -7.36 14.25
N SER A 71 8.85 -6.05 14.19
CA SER A 71 9.97 -5.38 14.88
C SER A 71 11.34 -6.00 14.58
N THR A 72 11.51 -6.51 13.36
CA THR A 72 12.75 -7.15 12.92
C THR A 72 13.76 -6.09 12.52
N ALA A 73 14.85 -5.94 13.27
CA ALA A 73 15.89 -4.99 12.93
C ALA A 73 16.47 -5.28 11.53
N ASN A 74 16.87 -4.23 10.79
CA ASN A 74 17.49 -4.39 9.47
C ASN A 74 18.70 -5.34 9.48
N THR A 75 19.47 -5.37 10.58
CA THR A 75 20.61 -6.29 10.76
C THR A 75 20.22 -7.76 10.85
N ASP A 76 18.99 -8.05 11.28
CA ASP A 76 18.45 -9.41 11.40
C ASP A 76 17.57 -9.82 10.21
N TYR A 77 17.09 -8.85 9.43
CA TYR A 77 16.08 -9.05 8.39
C TYR A 77 16.49 -10.13 7.38
N VAL A 78 17.73 -10.08 6.90
CA VAL A 78 18.25 -11.03 5.89
C VAL A 78 18.29 -12.45 6.43
N ARG A 79 18.65 -12.62 7.71
CA ARG A 79 18.67 -13.93 8.38
C ARG A 79 17.25 -14.48 8.49
N VAL A 80 16.31 -13.67 8.99
CA VAL A 80 14.89 -14.04 9.13
C VAL A 80 14.27 -14.39 7.77
N MET A 81 14.57 -13.60 6.72
CA MET A 81 14.10 -13.88 5.36
C MET A 81 14.56 -15.25 4.87
N ARG A 82 15.85 -15.59 5.05
CA ARG A 82 16.38 -16.91 4.67
C ARG A 82 15.77 -18.04 5.49
N GLU A 83 15.53 -17.83 6.78
CA GLU A 83 14.88 -18.82 7.65
C GLU A 83 13.47 -19.15 7.14
N TYR A 84 12.69 -18.16 6.72
CA TYR A 84 11.38 -18.41 6.11
C TYR A 84 11.49 -19.15 4.78
N CYS A 85 12.41 -18.74 3.89
CA CYS A 85 12.65 -19.44 2.64
C CYS A 85 13.01 -20.92 2.88
N ALA A 86 13.91 -21.21 3.82
CA ALA A 86 14.30 -22.57 4.19
C ALA A 86 13.15 -23.41 4.80
N GLN A 87 12.14 -22.76 5.40
CA GLN A 87 10.92 -23.40 5.90
C GLN A 87 9.90 -23.72 4.80
N GLY A 88 10.20 -23.38 3.54
CA GLY A 88 9.35 -23.66 2.39
C GLY A 88 8.10 -22.78 2.32
N VAL A 89 8.19 -21.53 2.77
CA VAL A 89 7.21 -20.51 2.35
C VAL A 89 7.29 -20.35 0.84
N GLN A 90 6.21 -19.95 0.19
CA GLN A 90 6.14 -19.79 -1.27
C GLN A 90 6.08 -18.32 -1.68
N LEU A 91 5.65 -17.44 -0.77
CA LEU A 91 5.63 -16.00 -0.95
C LEU A 91 6.16 -15.31 0.31
N VAL A 92 7.06 -14.35 0.14
CA VAL A 92 7.51 -13.43 1.18
C VAL A 92 6.96 -12.04 0.85
N VAL A 93 6.35 -11.39 1.84
CA VAL A 93 5.84 -10.01 1.74
C VAL A 93 6.46 -9.17 2.86
N GLY A 94 6.94 -7.98 2.53
CA GLY A 94 7.57 -7.12 3.53
C GLY A 94 8.10 -5.82 2.95
N GLU A 95 9.10 -5.25 3.60
CA GLU A 95 9.77 -3.99 3.25
C GLU A 95 11.28 -4.22 3.16
N ALA A 96 11.87 -3.82 2.03
CA ALA A 96 13.28 -3.99 1.74
C ALA A 96 14.06 -2.67 1.64
N PHE A 97 13.44 -1.52 1.95
CA PHE A 97 14.07 -0.20 1.80
C PHE A 97 15.48 -0.11 2.41
N GLY A 98 15.66 -0.57 3.65
CA GLY A 98 16.95 -0.53 4.35
C GLY A 98 17.93 -1.65 3.99
N ILE A 99 17.49 -2.67 3.25
CA ILE A 99 18.21 -3.94 3.01
C ILE A 99 18.06 -4.44 1.56
N SER A 100 17.79 -3.53 0.62
CA SER A 100 17.35 -3.88 -0.74
C SER A 100 18.34 -4.77 -1.48
N LYS A 101 19.63 -4.42 -1.41
CA LYS A 101 20.70 -5.17 -2.06
C LYS A 101 20.79 -6.60 -1.51
N GLU A 102 20.72 -6.73 -0.18
CA GLU A 102 20.83 -8.01 0.51
C GLU A 102 19.59 -8.88 0.28
N ALA A 103 18.39 -8.30 0.28
CA ALA A 103 17.15 -9.00 -0.06
C ALA A 103 17.15 -9.57 -1.48
N ARG A 104 17.65 -8.80 -2.46
CA ARG A 104 17.79 -9.28 -3.85
C ARG A 104 18.74 -10.46 -3.95
N LYS A 105 19.82 -10.45 -3.19
CA LYS A 105 20.73 -11.60 -3.09
C LYS A 105 20.04 -12.84 -2.48
N VAL A 106 19.16 -12.65 -1.49
CA VAL A 106 18.34 -13.77 -0.99
C VAL A 106 17.42 -14.28 -2.10
N ALA A 107 16.77 -13.40 -2.86
CA ALA A 107 15.90 -13.80 -3.95
C ALA A 107 16.63 -14.57 -5.06
N ASP A 108 17.88 -14.22 -5.36
CA ASP A 108 18.75 -14.97 -6.27
C ASP A 108 19.08 -16.38 -5.76
N ASP A 109 19.26 -16.53 -4.45
CA ASP A 109 19.56 -17.83 -3.82
C ASP A 109 18.32 -18.74 -3.70
N PHE A 110 17.11 -18.19 -3.80
CA PHE A 110 15.82 -18.88 -3.69
C PHE A 110 14.90 -18.55 -4.88
N PRO A 111 15.27 -18.92 -6.12
CA PRO A 111 14.57 -18.51 -7.34
C PRO A 111 13.12 -19.05 -7.45
N GLU A 112 12.77 -20.07 -6.67
CA GLU A 112 11.44 -20.67 -6.60
C GLU A 112 10.47 -19.95 -5.66
N ILE A 113 10.98 -19.03 -4.83
CA ILE A 113 10.18 -18.26 -3.87
C ILE A 113 9.80 -16.92 -4.48
N ALA A 114 8.53 -16.55 -4.39
CA ALA A 114 8.06 -15.22 -4.76
C ALA A 114 8.36 -14.20 -3.66
N PHE A 115 8.78 -12.99 -4.04
CA PHE A 115 9.02 -11.88 -3.15
C PHE A 115 8.23 -10.66 -3.63
N LEU A 116 7.35 -10.14 -2.79
CA LEU A 116 6.64 -8.87 -2.99
C LEU A 116 7.11 -7.89 -1.92
N MET A 117 8.00 -6.96 -2.29
CA MET A 117 8.71 -6.14 -1.30
C MET A 117 8.45 -4.64 -1.50
N GLY A 118 8.20 -3.93 -0.41
CA GLY A 118 8.21 -2.47 -0.36
C GLY A 118 9.63 -1.98 -0.59
N ASP A 119 9.91 -1.48 -1.79
CA ASP A 119 11.26 -1.14 -2.23
C ASP A 119 11.17 -0.06 -3.33
N PRO A 120 11.88 1.08 -3.18
CA PRO A 120 11.81 2.17 -4.16
C PRO A 120 12.57 1.87 -5.46
N PHE A 121 13.36 0.80 -5.52
CA PHE A 121 14.10 0.40 -6.71
C PHE A 121 13.28 -0.53 -7.61
N LYS A 122 13.77 -0.76 -8.83
CA LYS A 122 13.13 -1.61 -9.84
C LYS A 122 13.01 -3.09 -9.41
N PRO A 123 12.11 -3.88 -10.02
CA PRO A 123 12.06 -5.33 -9.83
C PRO A 123 13.40 -5.99 -10.15
N HIS A 124 13.62 -7.20 -9.63
CA HIS A 124 14.87 -7.94 -9.84
C HIS A 124 14.65 -9.42 -10.08
N GLY A 125 15.53 -9.99 -10.91
CA GLY A 125 15.43 -11.38 -11.33
C GLY A 125 14.07 -11.70 -11.92
N ASN A 126 13.58 -12.91 -11.65
CA ASN A 126 12.26 -13.37 -12.09
C ASN A 126 11.25 -13.44 -10.94
N ASN A 127 11.66 -13.22 -9.70
CA ASN A 127 10.85 -13.52 -8.51
C ASN A 127 10.84 -12.38 -7.47
N PHE A 128 11.46 -11.22 -7.73
CA PHE A 128 11.45 -10.08 -6.82
C PHE A 128 10.65 -8.92 -7.40
N ALA A 129 9.36 -8.87 -7.05
CA ALA A 129 8.48 -7.76 -7.36
C ALA A 129 8.56 -6.68 -6.30
N VAL A 130 8.28 -5.45 -6.71
CA VAL A 130 8.40 -4.27 -5.86
C VAL A 130 7.11 -3.48 -5.84
N PHE A 131 6.80 -2.86 -4.71
CA PHE A 131 5.75 -1.86 -4.59
C PHE A 131 6.24 -0.69 -3.74
N ASP A 132 5.49 0.40 -3.78
CA ASP A 132 5.64 1.52 -2.87
C ASP A 132 4.25 2.15 -2.62
N ASN A 133 4.15 3.08 -1.69
CA ASN A 133 2.91 3.73 -1.31
C ASN A 133 2.58 4.92 -2.24
N TYR A 134 1.80 4.67 -3.30
CA TYR A 134 1.40 5.71 -4.28
C TYR A 134 0.04 6.37 -4.00
N ILE A 135 -0.26 6.71 -2.74
CA ILE A 135 -1.50 7.42 -2.35
C ILE A 135 -1.46 8.95 -2.56
N HIS A 136 -0.55 9.45 -3.41
CA HIS A 136 -0.47 10.88 -3.77
C HIS A 136 -1.78 11.42 -4.38
N GLU A 137 -2.53 10.58 -5.10
CA GLU A 137 -3.81 10.96 -5.71
C GLU A 137 -4.86 11.43 -4.69
N PRO A 138 -5.24 10.63 -3.66
CA PRO A 138 -6.11 11.12 -2.60
C PRO A 138 -5.45 12.21 -1.74
N CYS A 139 -4.12 12.26 -1.59
CA CYS A 139 -3.47 13.38 -0.91
C CYS A 139 -3.71 14.73 -1.60
N TYR A 140 -3.67 14.77 -2.93
CA TYR A 140 -4.02 15.97 -3.70
C TYR A 140 -5.47 16.39 -3.45
N LEU A 141 -6.40 15.44 -3.46
CA LEU A 141 -7.80 15.69 -3.18
C LEU A 141 -8.03 16.22 -1.74
N MET A 142 -7.33 15.66 -0.75
CA MET A 142 -7.35 16.19 0.61
C MET A 142 -6.80 17.62 0.67
N GLY A 143 -5.75 17.91 -0.09
CA GLY A 143 -5.19 19.25 -0.23
C GLY A 143 -6.24 20.28 -0.65
N ILE A 144 -7.06 19.96 -1.65
CA ILE A 144 -8.17 20.83 -2.10
C ILE A 144 -9.14 21.14 -0.94
N ILE A 145 -9.50 20.14 -0.16
CA ILE A 145 -10.41 20.29 0.98
C ILE A 145 -9.74 21.18 2.05
N ALA A 146 -8.51 20.86 2.43
CA ALA A 146 -7.74 21.62 3.41
C ALA A 146 -7.57 23.08 3.00
N GLY A 147 -7.28 23.34 1.72
CA GLY A 147 -7.13 24.68 1.18
C GLY A 147 -8.40 25.52 1.28
N ASN A 148 -9.57 24.90 1.14
CA ASN A 148 -10.86 25.55 1.36
C ASN A 148 -11.21 25.73 2.85
N MET A 149 -10.74 24.85 3.72
CA MET A 149 -11.06 24.89 5.16
C MET A 149 -10.13 25.80 5.97
N THR A 150 -8.86 25.99 5.58
CA THR A 150 -7.91 26.83 6.33
C THR A 150 -8.33 28.30 6.33
N LYS A 151 -8.30 28.90 7.52
CA LYS A 151 -8.54 30.32 7.77
C LYS A 151 -7.23 31.09 7.91
N ALA A 152 -6.23 30.50 8.57
CA ALA A 152 -4.91 31.08 8.79
C ALA A 152 -4.02 31.06 7.54
N LYS A 153 -4.37 30.25 6.53
CA LYS A 153 -3.55 29.98 5.34
C LYS A 153 -2.17 29.41 5.68
N LYS A 154 -2.08 28.72 6.83
CA LYS A 154 -0.88 28.08 7.35
C LYS A 154 -1.20 26.64 7.68
N ILE A 155 -0.58 25.73 6.95
CA ILE A 155 -0.77 24.29 7.11
C ILE A 155 0.51 23.67 7.66
N GLY A 156 0.38 22.85 8.68
CA GLY A 156 1.46 22.05 9.21
C GLY A 156 1.53 20.67 8.60
N MET A 157 2.73 20.13 8.45
CA MET A 157 3.01 18.81 7.89
C MET A 157 4.10 18.14 8.74
N VAL A 158 3.77 16.99 9.32
CA VAL A 158 4.68 16.23 10.17
C VAL A 158 4.79 14.80 9.64
N GLY A 159 6.00 14.41 9.24
CA GLY A 159 6.28 13.10 8.65
C GLY A 159 7.49 12.40 9.25
N GLY A 160 7.75 11.17 8.83
CA GLY A 160 8.87 10.36 9.35
C GLY A 160 10.24 10.81 8.86
N TYR A 161 10.60 10.41 7.65
CA TYR A 161 11.86 10.73 6.98
C TYR A 161 11.59 11.39 5.63
N ALA A 162 12.51 12.24 5.19
CA ALA A 162 12.47 12.90 3.89
C ALA A 162 12.92 11.94 2.77
N ILE A 163 12.06 10.98 2.43
CA ILE A 163 12.28 10.05 1.31
C ILE A 163 11.20 10.25 0.24
N GLY A 164 11.46 9.77 -0.98
CA GLY A 164 10.54 9.93 -2.12
C GLY A 164 9.08 9.57 -1.80
N GLU A 165 8.84 8.49 -1.06
CA GLU A 165 7.51 8.10 -0.58
C GLU A 165 6.81 9.20 0.22
N VAL A 166 7.47 9.78 1.24
CA VAL A 166 6.82 10.82 2.07
C VAL A 166 6.75 12.15 1.32
N ASN A 167 7.79 12.46 0.56
CA ASN A 167 7.93 13.69 -0.19
C ASN A 167 6.81 13.88 -1.21
N ARG A 168 6.48 12.84 -2.00
CA ARG A 168 5.38 12.90 -2.99
C ARG A 168 4.02 13.14 -2.36
N LEU A 169 3.76 12.56 -1.19
CA LEU A 169 2.48 12.74 -0.50
C LEU A 169 2.35 14.17 0.01
N PHE A 170 3.45 14.72 0.55
CA PHE A 170 3.49 16.11 0.99
C PHE A 170 3.28 17.05 -0.19
N HIS A 171 4.03 16.86 -1.29
CA HIS A 171 3.89 17.68 -2.48
C HIS A 171 2.49 17.62 -3.09
N ALA A 172 1.89 16.43 -3.18
CA ALA A 172 0.52 16.29 -3.69
C ALA A 172 -0.48 17.08 -2.83
N PHE A 173 -0.40 16.95 -1.51
CA PHE A 173 -1.26 17.70 -0.58
C PHE A 173 -1.04 19.22 -0.71
N MET A 174 0.22 19.67 -0.77
CA MET A 174 0.57 21.09 -0.96
C MET A 174 0.02 21.64 -2.27
N ASN A 175 0.16 20.89 -3.36
CA ASN A 175 -0.30 21.28 -4.69
C ASN A 175 -1.84 21.35 -4.74
N GLY A 176 -2.54 20.38 -4.15
CA GLY A 176 -4.00 20.41 -4.06
C GLY A 176 -4.52 21.61 -3.24
N ALA A 177 -3.86 21.94 -2.13
CA ALA A 177 -4.22 23.12 -1.35
C ALA A 177 -3.97 24.43 -2.11
N ARG A 178 -2.83 24.53 -2.81
CA ARG A 178 -2.49 25.70 -3.62
C ARG A 178 -3.36 25.85 -4.87
N SER A 179 -3.92 24.77 -5.41
CA SER A 179 -4.79 24.85 -6.59
C SER A 179 -6.08 25.63 -6.33
N VAL A 180 -6.52 25.72 -5.07
CA VAL A 180 -7.70 26.49 -4.66
C VAL A 180 -7.37 27.76 -3.89
N LYS A 181 -6.20 27.81 -3.26
CA LYS A 181 -5.74 28.97 -2.49
C LYS A 181 -4.20 29.12 -2.64
N PRO A 182 -3.73 29.86 -3.67
CA PRO A 182 -2.31 29.89 -4.04
C PRO A 182 -1.36 30.47 -2.98
N ASP A 183 -1.87 31.28 -2.05
CA ASP A 183 -1.08 31.97 -1.01
C ASP A 183 -0.93 31.17 0.29
N ILE A 184 -1.37 29.91 0.34
CA ILE A 184 -1.14 29.02 1.50
C ILE A 184 0.35 28.80 1.72
N GLN A 185 0.74 28.92 2.99
CA GLN A 185 2.07 28.61 3.49
C GLN A 185 2.09 27.26 4.23
N PHE A 186 3.23 26.58 4.19
CA PHE A 186 3.42 25.25 4.77
C PHE A 186 4.59 25.22 5.75
N LYS A 187 4.41 24.50 6.85
CA LYS A 187 5.48 24.16 7.80
C LYS A 187 5.73 22.66 7.73
N VAL A 188 6.93 22.25 7.35
CA VAL A 188 7.32 20.87 7.11
C VAL A 188 8.33 20.45 8.18
N THR A 189 8.05 19.34 8.87
CA THR A 189 8.97 18.73 9.84
C THR A 189 9.04 17.21 9.61
N PHE A 190 10.24 16.68 9.50
CA PHE A 190 10.51 15.24 9.55
C PHE A 190 11.07 14.86 10.92
N ILE A 191 10.47 13.87 11.59
CA ILE A 191 10.87 13.47 12.95
C ILE A 191 12.07 12.52 12.98
N GLY A 192 12.53 12.03 11.84
CA GLY A 192 13.62 11.06 11.76
C GLY A 192 13.27 9.72 12.41
N SER A 193 12.02 9.28 12.31
CA SER A 193 11.52 7.99 12.81
C SER A 193 10.27 7.54 12.05
N TRP A 194 10.15 6.22 11.83
CA TRP A 194 8.93 5.61 11.25
C TRP A 194 7.82 5.43 12.30
N TYR A 195 8.19 5.36 13.58
CA TYR A 195 7.26 5.14 14.67
C TYR A 195 7.78 5.78 15.97
N ASP A 196 7.33 7.01 16.24
CA ASP A 196 7.56 7.74 17.49
C ASP A 196 6.41 8.74 17.72
N PRO A 197 5.24 8.27 18.20
CA PRO A 197 4.08 9.12 18.39
C PRO A 197 4.31 10.32 19.33
N PRO A 198 5.04 10.19 20.47
CA PRO A 198 5.40 11.33 21.30
C PRO A 198 6.15 12.43 20.52
N LYS A 199 7.18 12.06 19.75
CA LYS A 199 7.96 13.03 18.98
C LYS A 199 7.15 13.69 17.86
N ALA A 200 6.27 12.94 17.20
CA ALA A 200 5.36 13.49 16.19
C ALA A 200 4.36 14.49 16.79
N LYS A 201 3.84 14.19 17.99
CA LYS A 201 2.95 15.07 18.74
C LYS A 201 3.65 16.38 19.15
N GLU A 202 4.88 16.30 19.66
CA GLU A 202 5.69 17.47 20.01
C GLU A 202 5.98 18.34 18.78
N ALA A 203 6.36 17.73 17.65
CA ALA A 203 6.57 18.45 16.39
C ALA A 203 5.29 19.15 15.91
N ALA A 204 4.13 18.49 16.04
CA ALA A 204 2.84 19.09 15.70
C ALA A 204 2.51 20.29 16.60
N PHE A 205 2.71 20.19 17.93
CA PHE A 205 2.51 21.33 18.83
C PHE A 205 3.34 22.54 18.45
N ALA A 206 4.62 22.35 18.11
CA ALA A 206 5.48 23.46 17.69
C ALA A 206 4.95 24.18 16.43
N GLN A 207 4.39 23.44 15.48
CA GLN A 207 3.78 24.04 14.29
C GLN A 207 2.47 24.77 14.63
N ILE A 208 1.63 24.20 15.51
CA ILE A 208 0.39 24.82 15.99
C ILE A 208 0.68 26.14 16.71
N GLU A 209 1.71 26.18 17.55
CA GLU A 209 2.17 27.39 18.23
C GLU A 209 2.73 28.44 17.25
N ALA A 210 3.25 28.02 16.09
CA ALA A 210 3.63 28.89 14.99
C ALA A 210 2.43 29.39 14.13
N GLY A 211 1.22 29.00 14.49
CA GLY A 211 -0.04 29.51 13.93
C GLY A 211 -0.60 28.72 12.75
N VAL A 212 -0.28 27.43 12.61
CA VAL A 212 -1.01 26.55 11.67
C VAL A 212 -2.39 26.20 12.23
N ASP A 213 -3.40 26.12 11.37
CA ASP A 213 -4.78 25.79 11.76
C ASP A 213 -5.30 24.47 11.17
N ILE A 214 -4.49 23.83 10.33
CA ILE A 214 -4.72 22.49 9.77
C ILE A 214 -3.39 21.73 9.75
N MET A 215 -3.44 20.44 10.09
CA MET A 215 -2.30 19.53 10.02
C MET A 215 -2.51 18.43 8.98
N TYR A 216 -1.48 18.11 8.21
CA TYR A 216 -1.34 16.84 7.52
C TYR A 216 -0.63 15.84 8.46
N ALA A 217 -1.37 14.78 8.86
CA ALA A 217 -0.99 13.83 9.89
C ALA A 217 -0.41 12.54 9.30
N GLU A 218 0.81 12.62 8.76
CA GLU A 218 1.50 11.45 8.17
C GLU A 218 1.95 10.44 9.23
N ARG A 219 2.15 10.88 10.47
CA ARG A 219 2.53 10.05 11.63
C ARG A 219 1.45 10.03 12.71
N ALA A 220 1.37 8.90 13.43
CA ALA A 220 0.57 8.80 14.66
C ALA A 220 1.08 9.83 15.70
N GLY A 221 0.19 10.34 16.56
CA GLY A 221 0.48 11.40 17.52
C GLY A 221 0.15 12.83 17.03
N VAL A 222 0.16 13.07 15.71
CA VAL A 222 -0.26 14.38 15.15
C VAL A 222 -1.74 14.65 15.40
N VAL A 223 -2.60 13.64 15.26
CA VAL A 223 -4.04 13.76 15.55
C VAL A 223 -4.27 14.05 17.03
N ASP A 224 -3.48 13.49 17.93
CA ASP A 224 -3.57 13.78 19.36
C ASP A 224 -3.25 15.25 19.66
N ALA A 225 -2.21 15.80 19.03
CA ALA A 225 -1.90 17.23 19.15
C ALA A 225 -3.05 18.11 18.64
N CYS A 226 -3.65 17.75 17.49
CA CYS A 226 -4.78 18.47 16.91
C CYS A 226 -6.00 18.43 17.83
N ARG A 227 -6.31 17.26 18.41
CA ARG A 227 -7.40 17.07 19.38
C ARG A 227 -7.21 17.95 20.61
N GLU A 228 -6.01 17.98 21.17
CA GLU A 228 -5.71 18.78 22.37
C GLU A 228 -5.73 20.29 22.13
N LYS A 229 -5.39 20.73 20.92
CA LYS A 229 -5.38 22.16 20.56
C LYS A 229 -6.67 22.61 19.85
N GLY A 230 -7.59 21.70 19.56
CA GLY A 230 -8.86 22.00 18.89
C GLY A 230 -8.69 22.45 17.44
N ILE A 231 -7.73 21.90 16.71
CA ILE A 231 -7.53 22.16 15.27
C ILE A 231 -7.77 20.90 14.44
N LEU A 232 -7.85 21.06 13.11
CA LEU A 232 -8.20 19.97 12.20
C LEU A 232 -6.98 19.21 11.68
N ALA A 233 -7.18 17.94 11.37
CA ALA A 233 -6.18 17.06 10.76
C ALA A 233 -6.70 16.40 9.49
N PHE A 234 -5.78 16.06 8.59
CA PHE A 234 -5.99 15.18 7.44
C PHE A 234 -5.10 13.95 7.59
N GLY A 235 -5.69 12.76 7.54
CA GLY A 235 -5.01 11.51 7.83
C GLY A 235 -4.30 10.89 6.62
N ASN A 236 -3.46 9.89 6.89
CA ASN A 236 -2.62 9.21 5.92
C ASN A 236 -2.57 7.70 6.17
N VAL A 237 -2.57 6.92 5.08
CA VAL A 237 -2.50 5.45 4.99
C VAL A 237 -3.70 4.69 5.55
N ASN A 238 -4.16 5.00 6.76
CA ASN A 238 -5.28 4.33 7.41
C ASN A 238 -6.43 5.32 7.71
N ASP A 239 -7.58 4.81 8.17
CA ASP A 239 -8.69 5.68 8.53
C ASP A 239 -8.45 6.27 9.92
N MET A 240 -7.79 7.43 9.98
CA MET A 240 -7.38 8.02 11.26
C MET A 240 -8.55 8.58 12.07
N ASN A 241 -9.73 8.76 11.46
CA ASN A 241 -10.95 9.10 12.22
C ASN A 241 -11.36 7.91 13.11
N LYS A 242 -11.37 6.69 12.54
CA LYS A 242 -11.77 5.46 13.25
C LYS A 242 -10.65 4.78 14.02
N GLU A 243 -9.47 4.70 13.43
CA GLU A 243 -8.35 3.91 13.95
C GLU A 243 -7.49 4.69 14.95
N GLU A 244 -7.55 6.03 14.94
CA GLU A 244 -6.71 6.91 15.80
C GLU A 244 -7.52 7.93 16.61
N ASN A 245 -8.78 7.60 16.92
CA ASN A 245 -9.66 8.43 17.75
C ASN A 245 -9.74 9.88 17.21
N GLY A 246 -9.97 10.00 15.90
CA GLY A 246 -9.98 11.26 15.18
C GLY A 246 -11.37 11.90 15.04
N THR A 247 -12.38 11.41 15.76
CA THR A 247 -13.72 12.03 15.81
C THR A 247 -13.62 13.53 16.08
N ASP A 248 -14.34 14.34 15.28
CA ASP A 248 -14.33 15.81 15.34
C ASP A 248 -12.97 16.49 15.08
N VAL A 249 -11.95 15.74 14.67
CA VAL A 249 -10.58 16.25 14.42
C VAL A 249 -10.14 15.93 12.99
N VAL A 250 -10.23 14.66 12.59
CA VAL A 250 -9.79 14.17 11.28
C VAL A 250 -10.91 14.35 10.27
N VAL A 251 -10.67 15.22 9.29
CA VAL A 251 -11.65 15.55 8.23
C VAL A 251 -11.84 14.38 7.26
N THR A 252 -10.74 13.81 6.79
CA THR A 252 -10.68 12.61 5.95
C THR A 252 -9.23 12.12 5.95
N SER A 253 -9.00 10.90 5.45
CA SER A 253 -7.68 10.30 5.31
C SER A 253 -7.47 9.79 3.89
N ALA A 254 -6.23 9.87 3.38
CA ALA A 254 -5.83 9.09 2.22
C ALA A 254 -5.64 7.63 2.65
N LEU A 255 -6.54 6.76 2.22
CA LEU A 255 -6.50 5.34 2.53
C LEU A 255 -5.63 4.60 1.53
N TRP A 256 -4.83 3.67 2.03
CA TRP A 256 -4.04 2.74 1.24
C TRP A 256 -4.59 1.32 1.38
N HIS A 257 -4.92 0.70 0.25
CA HIS A 257 -5.52 -0.62 0.14
C HIS A 257 -4.55 -1.58 -0.53
N MET A 258 -4.10 -2.59 0.21
CA MET A 258 -3.10 -3.56 -0.28
C MET A 258 -3.70 -4.92 -0.63
N GLU A 259 -5.00 -5.11 -0.38
CA GLU A 259 -5.73 -6.34 -0.67
C GLU A 259 -5.65 -6.71 -2.14
N GLY A 260 -5.85 -5.75 -3.05
CA GLY A 260 -5.77 -5.98 -4.50
C GLY A 260 -4.37 -6.46 -4.93
N ALA A 261 -3.33 -5.76 -4.49
CA ALA A 261 -1.94 -6.10 -4.78
C ALA A 261 -1.54 -7.48 -4.21
N ILE A 262 -1.85 -7.72 -2.94
CA ILE A 262 -1.50 -8.97 -2.25
C ILE A 262 -2.28 -10.15 -2.82
N ASN A 263 -3.58 -10.00 -3.09
CA ASN A 263 -4.37 -11.05 -3.73
C ASN A 263 -3.83 -11.36 -5.13
N HIS A 264 -3.36 -10.35 -5.88
CA HIS A 264 -2.71 -10.58 -7.17
C HIS A 264 -1.44 -11.42 -7.03
N ALA A 265 -0.54 -11.08 -6.11
CA ALA A 265 0.68 -11.84 -5.83
C ALA A 265 0.40 -13.28 -5.35
N ILE A 266 -0.58 -13.47 -4.45
CA ILE A 266 -1.01 -14.78 -3.97
C ILE A 266 -1.51 -15.64 -5.14
N ASN A 267 -2.35 -15.08 -6.01
CA ASN A 267 -2.92 -15.80 -7.15
C ASN A 267 -1.85 -16.21 -8.17
N LEU A 268 -0.92 -15.30 -8.49
CA LEU A 268 0.21 -15.61 -9.37
C LEU A 268 1.11 -16.69 -8.77
N THR A 269 1.38 -16.63 -7.47
CA THR A 269 2.19 -17.63 -6.75
C THR A 269 1.52 -19.01 -6.77
N LYS A 270 0.23 -19.08 -6.45
CA LYS A 270 -0.57 -20.33 -6.54
C LYS A 270 -0.57 -20.93 -7.94
N ALA A 271 -0.59 -20.09 -8.97
CA ALA A 271 -0.58 -20.51 -10.35
C ALA A 271 0.83 -20.88 -10.88
N GLY A 272 1.89 -20.70 -10.08
CA GLY A 272 3.28 -20.88 -10.53
C GLY A 272 3.72 -19.86 -11.59
N ASN A 273 3.03 -18.72 -11.66
CA ASN A 273 3.22 -17.69 -12.69
C ASN A 273 3.68 -16.34 -12.12
N PHE A 274 4.10 -16.30 -10.86
CA PHE A 274 4.66 -15.10 -10.26
C PHE A 274 5.89 -14.63 -11.04
N LYS A 275 5.98 -13.31 -11.22
CA LYS A 275 7.10 -12.65 -11.89
C LYS A 275 7.50 -11.39 -11.13
N ALA A 276 8.77 -11.02 -11.25
CA ALA A 276 9.24 -9.70 -10.87
C ALA A 276 8.49 -8.64 -11.69
N GLU A 277 7.68 -7.82 -11.01
CA GLU A 277 6.93 -6.73 -11.62
C GLU A 277 6.85 -5.51 -10.70
N GLU A 278 6.45 -4.39 -11.28
CA GLU A 278 6.22 -3.11 -10.62
C GLU A 278 4.75 -3.01 -10.17
N TYR A 279 4.50 -3.08 -8.87
CA TYR A 279 3.15 -3.09 -8.32
C TYR A 279 2.57 -1.70 -8.08
N HIS A 280 3.28 -0.60 -8.36
CA HIS A 280 2.84 0.76 -8.04
C HIS A 280 1.39 1.05 -8.49
N ASN A 281 1.00 0.64 -9.70
CA ASN A 281 -0.36 0.86 -10.20
C ASN A 281 -1.45 0.18 -9.36
N TRP A 282 -1.13 -0.93 -8.68
CA TRP A 282 -2.04 -1.61 -7.75
C TRP A 282 -2.29 -0.83 -6.47
N THR A 283 -1.44 0.14 -6.16
CA THR A 283 -1.51 1.00 -4.97
C THR A 283 -2.16 2.36 -5.26
N MET A 284 -2.59 2.59 -6.50
CA MET A 284 -3.21 3.85 -6.98
C MET A 284 -4.74 3.72 -7.09
N MET A 285 -5.45 4.85 -7.13
CA MET A 285 -6.92 4.91 -7.17
C MET A 285 -7.50 4.15 -8.36
N ALA A 286 -6.85 4.21 -9.53
CA ALA A 286 -7.34 3.56 -10.74
C ALA A 286 -7.54 2.03 -10.61
N LYS A 287 -6.77 1.36 -9.75
CA LYS A 287 -6.94 -0.07 -9.42
C LYS A 287 -7.59 -0.30 -8.06
N GLY A 288 -8.13 0.74 -7.43
CA GLY A 288 -8.71 0.67 -6.09
C GLY A 288 -7.68 0.51 -4.96
N GLY A 289 -6.40 0.75 -5.24
CA GLY A 289 -5.32 0.69 -4.24
C GLY A 289 -5.29 1.90 -3.30
N ALA A 290 -6.04 2.96 -3.62
CA ALA A 290 -6.12 4.16 -2.83
C ALA A 290 -7.52 4.78 -2.89
N SER A 291 -7.92 5.47 -1.82
CA SER A 291 -9.15 6.26 -1.81
C SER A 291 -9.11 7.35 -0.74
N LEU A 292 -10.10 8.24 -0.74
CA LEU A 292 -10.40 9.04 0.45
C LEU A 292 -11.28 8.24 1.40
N SER A 293 -11.10 8.44 2.71
CA SER A 293 -12.09 8.03 3.71
C SER A 293 -13.33 8.94 3.65
N PRO A 294 -14.48 8.52 4.22
CA PRO A 294 -15.62 9.41 4.43
C PRO A 294 -15.24 10.70 5.18
N TYR A 295 -16.09 11.74 5.06
CA TYR A 295 -15.89 13.03 5.75
C TYR A 295 -16.43 13.05 7.19
N TYR A 296 -17.15 12.02 7.60
CA TYR A 296 -17.63 11.83 8.98
C TYR A 296 -18.33 13.08 9.56
N GLU A 297 -17.83 13.60 10.68
CA GLU A 297 -18.39 14.76 11.38
C GLU A 297 -18.21 16.09 10.62
N PHE A 298 -17.56 16.05 9.46
CA PHE A 298 -17.30 17.19 8.57
C PHE A 298 -18.14 17.18 7.30
N GLU A 299 -18.98 16.17 7.09
CA GLU A 299 -19.83 16.04 5.89
C GLU A 299 -20.60 17.34 5.59
N ASP A 300 -21.21 17.95 6.61
CA ASP A 300 -21.97 19.20 6.48
C ASP A 300 -21.11 20.47 6.67
N LYS A 301 -19.86 20.33 7.10
CA LYS A 301 -18.92 21.44 7.32
C LYS A 301 -18.12 21.76 6.05
N ILE A 302 -18.00 20.81 5.13
CA ILE A 302 -17.35 21.01 3.83
C ILE A 302 -18.38 21.55 2.83
N PRO A 303 -18.14 22.70 2.17
CA PRO A 303 -19.07 23.23 1.18
C PRO A 303 -19.40 22.21 0.09
N SER A 304 -20.68 22.08 -0.27
CA SER A 304 -21.15 21.11 -1.28
C SER A 304 -20.39 21.23 -2.60
N ALA A 305 -20.11 22.46 -3.06
CA ALA A 305 -19.34 22.70 -4.27
C ALA A 305 -17.91 22.10 -4.21
N VAL A 306 -17.26 22.13 -3.03
CA VAL A 306 -15.93 21.53 -2.82
C VAL A 306 -16.03 20.01 -2.88
N LYS A 307 -17.04 19.42 -2.23
CA LYS A 307 -17.27 17.96 -2.30
C LYS A 307 -17.52 17.50 -3.73
N THR A 308 -18.33 18.23 -4.50
CA THR A 308 -18.57 17.94 -5.92
C THR A 308 -17.30 18.07 -6.76
N GLN A 309 -16.50 19.12 -6.54
CA GLN A 309 -15.21 19.29 -7.23
C GLN A 309 -14.28 18.10 -6.97
N VAL A 310 -14.14 17.69 -5.70
CA VAL A 310 -13.30 16.56 -5.29
C VAL A 310 -13.80 15.26 -5.90
N ALA A 311 -15.11 14.99 -5.87
CA ALA A 311 -15.70 13.79 -6.45
C ALA A 311 -15.49 13.72 -7.98
N ASN A 312 -15.68 14.84 -8.69
CA ASN A 312 -15.43 14.89 -10.14
C ASN A 312 -13.96 14.66 -10.47
N LEU A 313 -13.04 15.29 -9.73
CA LEU A 313 -11.61 15.12 -9.96
C LEU A 313 -11.12 13.71 -9.61
N ALA A 314 -11.66 13.09 -8.56
CA ALA A 314 -11.42 11.69 -8.26
C ALA A 314 -11.79 10.77 -9.43
N ASN A 315 -12.94 11.01 -10.06
CA ASN A 315 -13.37 10.28 -11.25
C ASN A 315 -12.44 10.52 -12.45
N ASP A 316 -11.99 11.76 -12.64
CA ASP A 316 -11.05 12.11 -13.72
C ASP A 316 -9.67 11.48 -13.51
N ILE A 317 -9.20 11.38 -12.26
CA ILE A 317 -7.97 10.65 -11.90
C ILE A 317 -8.11 9.17 -12.25
N VAL A 318 -9.18 8.51 -11.78
CA VAL A 318 -9.44 7.08 -12.07
C VAL A 318 -9.58 6.82 -13.57
N ALA A 319 -10.16 7.77 -14.32
CA ALA A 319 -10.30 7.69 -15.76
C ALA A 319 -9.03 8.07 -16.54
N GLY A 320 -7.94 8.49 -15.87
CA GLY A 320 -6.70 8.94 -16.51
C GLY A 320 -6.82 10.27 -17.25
N LYS A 321 -7.86 11.06 -16.99
CA LYS A 321 -8.07 12.40 -17.56
C LYS A 321 -7.33 13.49 -16.79
N PHE A 322 -6.98 13.21 -15.53
CA PHE A 322 -6.15 14.08 -14.71
C PHE A 322 -5.04 13.26 -14.07
N THR A 323 -3.81 13.75 -14.14
CA THR A 323 -2.65 13.12 -13.52
C THR A 323 -2.15 14.02 -12.40
N VAL A 324 -2.12 13.49 -11.17
CA VAL A 324 -1.48 14.17 -10.05
C VAL A 324 0.02 14.07 -10.23
N GLU A 325 0.71 15.20 -10.16
CA GLU A 325 2.17 15.24 -10.28
C GLU A 325 2.84 14.52 -9.10
N ILE A 326 3.86 13.72 -9.41
CA ILE A 326 4.71 13.04 -8.41
C ILE A 326 6.01 13.82 -8.29
N ILE A 327 6.29 14.33 -7.10
CA ILE A 327 7.50 15.08 -6.79
C ILE A 327 8.18 14.41 -5.59
N ASP A 328 9.34 13.81 -5.83
CA ASP A 328 10.09 13.05 -4.81
C ASP A 328 11.15 13.86 -4.08
N ASP A 329 11.40 15.11 -4.49
CA ASP A 329 12.34 16.01 -3.84
C ASP A 329 11.85 16.42 -2.45
N GLU A 330 12.77 16.70 -1.53
CA GLU A 330 12.43 17.10 -0.16
C GLU A 330 11.60 18.41 -0.14
N PRO A 331 10.37 18.39 0.40
CA PRO A 331 9.53 19.58 0.47
C PRO A 331 10.10 20.58 1.49
N LYS A 332 10.00 21.87 1.16
CA LYS A 332 10.51 22.95 2.00
C LYS A 332 9.39 23.68 2.72
N SER A 333 9.63 24.04 3.98
CA SER A 333 8.81 25.03 4.68
C SER A 333 8.80 26.35 3.91
N THR A 334 7.66 27.02 3.88
CA THR A 334 7.53 28.34 3.27
C THR A 334 7.40 29.47 4.28
N PHE A 335 7.53 29.16 5.58
CA PHE A 335 7.62 30.12 6.68
C PHE A 335 8.28 29.55 7.95
#